data_AF-A0AA42X7J9-F1
#
_entry.id   AF-A0AA42X7J9-F1
#
_cell.length_a   1.000
_cell.length_b   1.000
_cell.length_c   1.000
_cell.angle_alpha   90.00
_cell.angle_beta   90.00
_cell.angle_gamma   90.00
#
_symmetry.space_group_name_H-M   'P 1'
#
loop_
_entity.id
_entity.type
_entity.pdbx_description
1 polymer ?
#
loop_
_entity_poly.entity_id
_entity_poly.type
_entity_poly.pdbx_seq_one_letter_code
_entity_poly.pdbx_strand_id
1 'polypeptide(L)'
;MEWTNWLTLGIAVLGATLGVFNAVWLIRKDTVRISVRSRMLAITVPQTGHVDYFTMAVEVVNVGHLPVTITEVAFQDGRFASARYPIVQDHLGLVTLPVRLDARSSVSVATPPDFVAVVDAHQATHCSAVTACGVKVVSKIRWKKG
;
A
#
# COMPACT_ATOMS: atom_id res chain seq x y z
N MET A 1 14.55 -15.72 -54.33
CA MET A 1 14.34 -14.33 -53.90
C MET A 1 13.30 -14.20 -52.78
N GLU A 2 12.26 -15.05 -52.72
CA GLU A 2 11.27 -14.99 -51.61
C GLU A 2 11.82 -15.33 -50.22
N TRP A 3 12.78 -16.24 -50.11
CA TRP A 3 13.27 -16.72 -48.81
C TRP A 3 13.93 -15.62 -47.95
N THR A 4 14.72 -14.74 -48.58
CA THR A 4 15.37 -13.61 -47.90
C THR A 4 14.34 -12.60 -47.37
N ASN A 5 13.23 -12.40 -48.08
CA ASN A 5 12.16 -11.51 -47.64
C ASN A 5 11.43 -12.07 -46.41
N TRP A 6 11.14 -13.37 -46.40
CA TRP A 6 10.56 -14.05 -45.25
C TRP A 6 11.48 -14.03 -44.02
N LEU A 7 12.79 -14.22 -44.22
CA LEU A 7 13.76 -14.12 -43.14
C LEU A 7 13.80 -12.70 -42.54
N THR A 8 13.86 -11.68 -43.41
CA THR A 8 13.92 -10.27 -42.98
C THR A 8 12.65 -9.86 -42.24
N LEU A 9 11.48 -10.29 -42.73
CA LEU A 9 10.20 -10.08 -42.07
C LEU A 9 10.17 -10.75 -40.69
N GLY A 10 10.65 -12.00 -40.59
CA GLY A 10 10.74 -12.72 -39.31
C GLY A 10 11.62 -12.00 -38.28
N ILE A 11 12.81 -11.53 -38.70
CA ILE A 11 13.73 -10.79 -37.82
C ILE A 11 13.11 -9.47 -37.38
N ALA A 12 12.44 -8.75 -38.29
CA ALA A 12 11.78 -7.49 -37.96
C ALA A 12 10.66 -7.67 -36.91
N VAL A 13 9.84 -8.71 -37.05
CA VAL A 13 8.76 -9.02 -36.09
C VAL A 13 9.32 -9.43 -34.73
N LEU A 14 10.38 -10.26 -34.70
CA LEU A 14 11.06 -10.63 -33.46
C LEU A 14 11.68 -9.41 -32.78
N GLY A 15 12.36 -8.54 -33.53
CA GLY A 15 12.94 -7.31 -32.99
C GLY A 15 11.87 -6.37 -32.41
N ALA A 16 10.76 -6.18 -33.13
CA ALA A 16 9.65 -5.35 -32.68
C ALA A 16 8.99 -5.91 -31.41
N THR A 17 8.72 -7.21 -31.36
CA THR A 17 8.10 -7.86 -30.18
C THR A 17 9.01 -7.81 -28.95
N LEU A 18 10.31 -8.08 -29.09
CA LEU A 18 11.29 -7.93 -28.02
C LEU A 18 11.39 -6.48 -27.54
N GLY A 19 11.38 -5.52 -28.46
CA GLY A 19 11.41 -4.08 -28.15
C GLY A 19 10.20 -3.65 -27.32
N VAL A 20 8.99 -4.03 -27.74
CA VAL A 20 7.75 -3.74 -27.01
C VAL A 20 7.76 -4.41 -25.63
N PHE A 21 8.16 -5.67 -25.55
CA PHE A 21 8.20 -6.40 -24.27
C PHE A 21 9.18 -5.76 -23.28
N ASN A 22 10.37 -5.38 -23.75
CA ASN A 22 11.37 -4.72 -22.93
C ASN A 22 10.89 -3.34 -22.44
N ALA A 23 10.28 -2.54 -23.33
CA ALA A 23 9.74 -1.23 -22.97
C ALA A 23 8.63 -1.34 -21.91
N VAL A 24 7.69 -2.27 -22.09
CA VAL A 24 6.61 -2.52 -21.11
C VAL A 24 7.20 -2.95 -19.76
N TRP A 25 8.22 -3.80 -19.78
CA TRP A 25 8.84 -4.28 -18.55
C TRP A 25 9.61 -3.18 -17.80
N LEU A 26 10.32 -2.31 -18.54
CA LEU A 26 11.00 -1.15 -17.98
C LEU A 26 10.01 -0.21 -17.27
N ILE A 27 8.90 0.14 -17.94
CA ILE A 27 7.85 0.99 -17.35
C ILE A 27 7.28 0.36 -16.08
N ARG A 28 6.99 -0.95 -16.10
CA ARG A 28 6.43 -1.65 -14.93
C ARG A 28 7.40 -1.69 -13.75
N LYS A 29 8.71 -1.70 -13.99
CA LYS A 29 9.72 -1.64 -12.93
C LYS A 29 9.83 -0.26 -12.32
N ASP A 30 9.73 0.80 -13.13
CA ASP A 30 9.89 2.18 -12.67
C ASP A 30 8.63 2.80 -12.07
N THR A 31 7.51 2.07 -12.10
CA THR A 31 6.26 2.54 -11.52
C THR A 31 6.18 2.22 -10.02
N VAL A 32 5.89 3.23 -9.20
CA VAL A 32 5.54 3.05 -7.79
C VAL A 32 4.21 2.31 -7.68
N ARG A 33 4.21 1.15 -7.00
CA ARG A 33 2.99 0.35 -6.81
C ARG A 33 2.84 -0.01 -5.34
N ILE A 34 1.82 0.53 -4.70
CA ILE A 34 1.56 0.35 -3.27
C ILE A 34 0.13 -0.15 -3.08
N SER A 35 -0.07 -1.02 -2.10
CA SER A 35 -1.37 -1.47 -1.64
C SER A 35 -1.57 -1.05 -0.20
N VAL A 36 -2.74 -0.50 0.12
CA VAL A 36 -3.12 -0.11 1.48
C VAL A 36 -4.28 -0.99 1.92
N ARG A 37 -4.21 -1.51 3.14
CA ARG A 37 -5.22 -2.39 3.72
C ARG A 37 -5.47 -2.00 5.18
N SER A 38 -6.73 -1.95 5.58
CA SER A 38 -7.07 -1.88 7.00
C SER A 38 -7.01 -3.27 7.62
N ARG A 39 -6.44 -3.38 8.82
CA ARG A 39 -6.41 -4.59 9.65
C ARG A 39 -6.97 -4.26 11.03
N MET A 40 -7.61 -5.25 11.64
CA MET A 40 -7.95 -5.22 13.06
C MET A 40 -6.92 -6.09 13.78
N LEU A 41 -6.29 -5.54 14.80
CA LEU A 41 -5.28 -6.22 15.62
C LEU A 41 -5.88 -6.49 16.99
N ALA A 42 -5.71 -7.72 17.48
CA ALA A 42 -5.96 -8.07 18.87
C ALA A 42 -4.64 -7.94 19.62
N ILE A 43 -4.60 -7.14 20.69
CA ILE A 43 -3.41 -6.98 21.52
C ILE A 43 -3.61 -7.80 22.79
N THR A 44 -2.66 -8.69 23.06
CA THR A 44 -2.61 -9.54 24.25
C THR A 44 -1.44 -9.08 25.10
N VAL A 45 -1.69 -8.61 26.33
CA VAL A 45 -0.60 -8.31 27.26
C VAL A 45 -0.06 -9.64 27.81
N PRO A 46 1.28 -9.83 27.85
CA PRO A 46 1.88 -11.11 28.23
C PRO A 46 1.54 -11.59 29.65
N GLN A 47 1.13 -10.68 30.54
CA GLN A 47 0.91 -10.99 31.96
C GLN A 47 -0.45 -11.64 32.23
N THR A 48 -1.46 -11.43 31.39
CA THR A 48 -2.85 -11.89 31.61
C THR A 48 -3.25 -13.02 30.68
N GLY A 49 -2.57 -13.24 29.54
CA GLY A 49 -2.93 -14.28 28.57
C GLY A 49 -4.29 -14.09 27.90
N HIS A 50 -4.96 -12.96 28.16
CA HIS A 50 -6.25 -12.57 27.60
C HIS A 50 -6.06 -11.45 26.57
N VAL A 51 -6.96 -11.38 25.59
CA VAL A 51 -7.04 -10.23 24.68
C VAL A 51 -7.59 -9.05 25.48
N ASP A 52 -6.75 -8.05 25.71
CA ASP A 52 -7.15 -6.90 26.53
C ASP A 52 -7.95 -5.89 25.69
N TYR A 53 -7.53 -5.64 24.45
CA TYR A 53 -8.24 -4.73 23.55
C TYR A 53 -7.95 -5.00 22.08
N PHE A 54 -8.89 -4.55 21.24
CA PHE A 54 -8.72 -4.51 19.79
C PHE A 54 -8.33 -3.11 19.35
N THR A 55 -7.43 -3.02 18.37
CA THR A 55 -7.12 -1.76 17.69
C THR A 55 -7.19 -1.93 16.18
N MET A 56 -7.22 -0.82 15.46
CA MET A 56 -7.08 -0.78 14.02
C MET A 56 -5.62 -0.51 13.64
N ALA A 57 -5.22 -1.07 12.51
CA ALA A 57 -3.95 -0.77 11.89
C ALA A 57 -4.13 -0.59 10.40
N VAL A 58 -3.27 0.22 9.81
CA VAL A 58 -3.17 0.37 8.37
C VAL A 58 -1.89 -0.30 7.91
N GLU A 59 -2.06 -1.37 7.16
CA GLU A 59 -0.99 -2.13 6.52
C GLU A 59 -0.72 -1.51 5.13
N VAL A 60 0.50 -1.00 4.96
CA VAL A 60 1.00 -0.48 3.69
C VAL A 60 1.99 -1.48 3.12
N VAL A 61 1.72 -1.98 1.91
CA VAL A 61 2.53 -2.99 1.22
C VAL A 61 3.10 -2.38 -0.04
N ASN A 62 4.42 -2.41 -0.17
CA ASN A 62 5.08 -2.10 -1.43
C ASN A 62 4.95 -3.30 -2.38
N VAL A 63 4.04 -3.25 -3.34
CA VAL A 63 3.88 -4.30 -4.35
C VAL A 63 4.72 -4.05 -5.61
N GLY A 64 5.56 -3.00 -5.59
CA GLY A 64 6.49 -2.64 -6.64
C GLY A 64 7.85 -3.30 -6.52
N HIS A 65 8.78 -2.87 -7.39
CA HIS A 65 10.18 -3.28 -7.38
C HIS A 65 11.13 -2.16 -6.94
N LEU A 66 10.61 -0.94 -6.76
CA LEU A 66 11.35 0.21 -6.27
C LEU A 66 11.12 0.38 -4.77
N PRO A 67 12.15 0.76 -3.99
CA PRO A 67 11.95 1.19 -2.61
C PRO A 67 11.11 2.48 -2.59
N VAL A 68 10.20 2.58 -1.62
CA VAL A 68 9.27 3.71 -1.48
C VAL A 68 9.28 4.21 -0.05
N THR A 69 9.29 5.53 0.14
CA THR A 69 9.18 6.12 1.48
C THR A 69 7.75 6.54 1.72
N ILE A 70 7.13 6.02 2.78
CA ILE A 70 5.79 6.38 3.24
C ILE A 70 5.94 7.54 4.23
N THR A 71 5.24 8.64 3.98
CA THR A 71 5.31 9.86 4.80
C THR A 71 4.07 10.05 5.66
N GLU A 72 2.92 9.59 5.18
CA GLU A 72 1.64 9.76 5.88
C GLU A 72 0.80 8.50 5.70
N VAL A 73 0.10 8.12 6.76
CA VAL A 73 -0.93 7.10 6.76
C VAL A 73 -2.14 7.69 7.46
N ALA A 74 -3.34 7.57 6.86
CA ALA A 74 -4.52 8.25 7.36
C ALA A 74 -5.82 7.47 7.09
N PHE A 75 -6.81 7.67 7.95
CA PHE A 75 -8.20 7.31 7.69
C PHE A 75 -8.95 8.48 7.06
N GLN A 76 -9.96 8.22 6.23
CA GLN A 76 -10.74 9.26 5.55
C GLN A 76 -12.18 8.81 5.28
N ASP A 77 -13.09 9.79 5.26
CA ASP A 77 -14.52 9.59 5.03
C ASP A 77 -14.88 9.54 3.54
N GLY A 78 -14.60 8.41 2.90
CA GLY A 78 -14.86 8.21 1.47
C GLY A 78 -13.59 8.34 0.63
N ARG A 79 -13.68 8.00 -0.66
CA ARG A 79 -12.50 7.90 -1.53
C ARG A 79 -11.85 9.26 -1.84
N PHE A 80 -12.66 10.29 -1.98
CA PHE A 80 -12.25 11.64 -2.41
C PHE A 80 -12.43 12.71 -1.32
N ALA A 81 -12.67 12.30 -0.07
CA ALA A 81 -12.84 13.26 1.02
C ALA A 81 -11.60 14.12 1.25
N SER A 82 -11.86 15.38 1.57
CA SER A 82 -10.88 16.33 2.08
C SER A 82 -10.55 16.06 3.55
N ALA A 83 -11.52 15.61 4.34
CA ALA A 83 -11.34 15.23 5.73
C ALA A 83 -10.47 13.96 5.84
N ARG A 84 -9.34 14.11 6.53
CA ARG A 84 -8.38 13.04 6.79
C ARG A 84 -8.00 13.04 8.27
N TYR A 85 -7.83 11.84 8.79
CA TYR A 85 -7.43 11.57 10.16
C TYR A 85 -6.07 10.87 10.10
N PRO A 86 -4.96 11.64 10.05
CA PRO A 86 -3.62 11.08 9.94
C PRO A 86 -3.22 10.37 11.23
N ILE A 87 -2.55 9.23 11.08
CA ILE A 87 -1.92 8.49 12.17
C ILE A 87 -0.53 9.08 12.35
N VAL A 88 -0.39 9.98 13.33
CA VAL A 88 0.85 10.72 13.57
C VAL A 88 1.91 9.83 14.24
N GLN A 89 1.47 8.90 15.08
CA GLN A 89 2.35 8.01 15.83
C GLN A 89 1.79 6.59 15.85
N ASP A 90 2.66 5.60 15.65
CA ASP A 90 2.32 4.18 15.81
C ASP A 90 2.08 3.87 17.29
N HIS A 91 0.90 3.39 17.63
CA HIS A 91 0.54 3.03 19.00
C HIS A 91 1.42 1.92 19.58
N LEU A 92 1.91 1.01 18.73
CA LEU A 92 2.82 -0.05 19.15
C LEU A 92 4.28 0.41 19.25
N GLY A 93 4.59 1.62 18.77
CA GLY A 93 5.95 2.16 18.76
C GLY A 93 6.95 1.37 17.90
N LEU A 94 6.46 0.48 17.02
CA LEU A 94 7.29 -0.36 16.15
C LEU A 94 7.79 0.42 14.93
N VAL A 95 7.07 1.47 14.54
CA VAL A 95 7.31 2.21 13.31
C VAL A 95 7.22 3.70 13.57
N THR A 96 8.18 4.46 13.03
CA THR A 96 8.12 5.92 12.99
C THR A 96 8.02 6.39 11.55
N LEU A 97 7.03 7.24 11.24
CA LEU A 97 6.92 7.88 9.94
C LEU A 97 7.81 9.14 9.89
N PRO A 98 8.48 9.45 8.77
CA PRO A 98 8.46 8.71 7.50
C PRO A 98 9.29 7.41 7.55
N VAL A 99 8.80 6.36 6.89
CA VAL A 99 9.46 5.04 6.85
C VAL A 99 9.75 4.60 5.42
N ARG A 100 10.95 4.07 5.18
CA ARG A 100 11.34 3.48 3.89
C ARG A 100 10.91 2.01 3.85
N LEU A 101 10.16 1.66 2.82
CA LEU A 101 9.76 0.29 2.47
C LEU A 101 10.59 -0.20 1.29
N ASP A 102 11.33 -1.29 1.49
CA ASP A 102 11.98 -2.00 0.40
C ASP A 102 10.97 -2.68 -0.53
N ALA A 103 11.44 -3.10 -1.71
CA ALA A 103 10.60 -3.81 -2.67
C ALA A 103 9.94 -5.04 -2.02
N ARG A 104 8.63 -5.21 -2.23
CA ARG A 104 7.85 -6.35 -1.70
C ARG A 104 7.78 -6.44 -0.17
N SER A 105 8.18 -5.39 0.55
CA SER A 105 8.03 -5.29 2.01
C SER A 105 6.71 -4.63 2.40
N SER A 106 6.32 -4.79 3.68
CA SER A 106 5.16 -4.15 4.25
C SER A 106 5.47 -3.55 5.63
N VAL A 107 4.65 -2.57 6.01
CA VAL A 107 4.66 -1.97 7.33
C VAL A 107 3.23 -1.82 7.81
N SER A 108 3.00 -2.03 9.10
CA SER A 108 1.70 -1.80 9.74
C SER A 108 1.86 -0.68 10.74
N VAL A 109 1.00 0.34 10.61
CA VAL A 109 0.92 1.45 11.57
C VAL A 109 -0.35 1.26 12.38
N ALA A 110 -0.23 0.99 13.67
CA ALA A 110 -1.35 0.79 14.57
C ALA A 110 -1.84 2.12 15.14
N THR A 111 -3.14 2.24 15.32
CA THR A 111 -3.76 3.36 16.01
C THR A 111 -3.90 3.08 17.50
N PRO A 112 -4.09 4.12 18.33
CA PRO A 112 -4.54 3.92 19.70
C PRO A 112 -5.93 3.26 19.74
N PRO A 113 -6.27 2.52 20.81
CA PRO A 113 -7.52 1.79 20.92
C PRO A 113 -8.75 2.70 20.81
N ASP A 114 -8.68 3.91 21.36
CA ASP A 114 -9.77 4.90 21.32
C ASP A 114 -10.08 5.39 19.89
N PHE A 115 -9.14 5.20 18.97
CA PHE A 115 -9.28 5.62 17.59
C PHE A 115 -10.36 4.84 16.83
N VAL A 116 -10.70 3.63 17.28
CA VAL A 116 -11.81 2.86 16.71
C VAL A 116 -13.14 3.61 16.87
N ALA A 117 -13.38 4.19 18.04
CA ALA A 117 -14.56 5.00 18.30
C ALA A 117 -14.57 6.29 17.45
N VAL A 118 -13.40 6.89 17.18
CA VAL A 118 -13.26 8.06 16.31
C VAL A 118 -13.58 7.70 14.86
N VAL A 119 -13.07 6.56 14.37
CA VAL A 119 -13.35 6.04 13.03
C VAL A 119 -14.85 5.79 12.85
N ASP A 120 -15.50 5.20 13.85
CA ASP A 120 -16.95 4.94 13.82
C ASP A 120 -17.77 6.24 13.90
N ALA A 121 -17.41 7.15 14.82
CA ALA A 121 -18.09 8.43 15.00
C ALA A 121 -18.01 9.33 13.76
N HIS A 122 -16.87 9.29 13.06
CA HIS A 122 -16.65 10.04 11.82
C HIS A 122 -16.92 9.24 10.55
N GLN A 123 -17.51 8.04 10.69
CA GLN A 123 -17.87 7.16 9.59
C GLN A 123 -16.73 6.95 8.58
N ALA A 124 -15.49 6.90 9.04
CA ALA A 124 -14.36 6.74 8.15
C ALA A 124 -14.49 5.39 7.42
N THR A 125 -14.59 5.45 6.09
CA THR A 125 -14.84 4.28 5.24
C THR A 125 -13.60 3.82 4.49
N HIS A 126 -12.54 4.64 4.46
CA HIS A 126 -11.33 4.39 3.69
C HIS A 126 -10.07 4.65 4.51
N CYS A 127 -8.99 3.93 4.16
CA CYS A 127 -7.64 4.18 4.62
C CYS A 127 -6.78 4.61 3.44
N SER A 128 -5.74 5.39 3.72
CA SER A 128 -4.86 5.96 2.72
C SER A 128 -3.42 6.00 3.18
N ALA A 129 -2.51 5.99 2.22
CA ALA A 129 -1.08 6.21 2.44
C ALA A 129 -0.55 7.17 1.37
N VAL A 130 0.38 8.03 1.77
CA VAL A 130 1.07 8.98 0.90
C VAL A 130 2.55 8.66 0.91
N THR A 131 3.15 8.64 -0.27
CA THR A 131 4.58 8.50 -0.43
C THR A 131 5.29 9.84 -0.50
N ALA A 132 6.59 9.84 -0.23
CA ALA A 132 7.46 11.01 -0.40
C ALA A 132 7.46 11.56 -1.85
N CYS A 133 7.20 10.72 -2.85
CA CYS A 133 7.07 11.13 -4.25
C CYS A 133 5.66 11.61 -4.64
N GLY A 134 4.75 11.80 -3.66
CA GLY A 134 3.41 12.36 -3.88
C GLY A 134 2.36 11.35 -4.36
N VAL A 135 2.69 10.06 -4.43
CA VAL A 135 1.71 9.02 -4.80
C VAL A 135 0.81 8.78 -3.60
N LYS A 136 -0.49 9.04 -3.78
CA LYS A 136 -1.54 8.75 -2.80
C LYS A 136 -2.30 7.50 -3.22
N VAL A 137 -2.36 6.51 -2.33
CA VAL A 137 -3.20 5.32 -2.51
C VAL A 137 -4.30 5.32 -1.46
N VAL A 138 -5.52 5.00 -1.88
CA VAL A 138 -6.70 4.93 -1.03
C VAL A 138 -7.35 3.57 -1.21
N SER A 139 -7.81 2.97 -0.11
CA SER A 139 -8.44 1.66 -0.09
C SER A 139 -9.63 1.67 0.86
N LYS A 140 -10.66 0.88 0.57
CA LYS A 140 -11.85 0.78 1.42
C LYS A 140 -11.52 -0.03 2.68
N ILE A 141 -11.95 0.45 3.83
CA ILE A 141 -11.84 -0.28 5.09
C ILE A 141 -12.70 -1.53 4.98
N ARG A 142 -12.09 -2.68 5.25
CA ARG A 142 -12.80 -3.96 5.35
C ARG A 142 -13.01 -4.27 6.82
N TRP A 143 -14.21 -3.95 7.30
CA TRP A 143 -14.71 -4.48 8.55
C TRP A 143 -14.94 -5.98 8.39
N LYS A 144 -14.23 -6.81 9.17
CA LYS A 144 -14.73 -8.16 9.39
C LYS A 144 -15.94 -8.00 10.30
N LYS A 145 -17.15 -8.19 9.75
CA LYS A 145 -18.29 -8.52 10.58
C LYS A 145 -17.91 -9.81 11.32
N GLY A 146 -17.92 -9.76 12.64
CA GLY A 146 -17.81 -10.94 13.50
C GLY A 146 -18.91 -11.94 13.19
#